data_AF-A0A1J0GH61-F1
#
_entry.id   AF-A0A1J0GH61-F1
#
_cell.length_a   1.000
_cell.length_b   1.000
_cell.length_c   1.000
_cell.angle_alpha   90.00
_cell.angle_beta   90.00
_cell.angle_gamma   90.00
#
_symmetry.space_group_name_H-M   'P 1'
#
loop_
_entity.id
_entity.type
_entity.pdbx_description
1 polymer ?
#
loop_
_entity_poly.entity_id
_entity_poly.type
_entity_poly.pdbx_seq_one_letter_code
_entity_poly.pdbx_strand_id
1 'polypeptide(L)'
;MASENEEKYGTVLGTAKYEAEKSVTDTVETVKGMGTLASNLGGYLKRDVGNAWDSLNKSPEEKAAIKEKKDAEDAKVSAEAKAAVDAEAARIKKLQDSYITHTAVILCSYAARESYLVVPTSHGELIHGIPQLNVGDSKPNINVRSFGVCMSPKNPSVQAAAKKIVADIKDKPKTFTEKVMDFFSKPPKVEIGKDLVEMCAGVCKAQIFTDWIDGKKDVLIDGKPALLGRCKLQCGYGGKIKFYTSGQREE
;
A
#
# COMPACT_ATOMS: atom_id res chain seq x y z
N MET A 1 48.23 -7.23 -50.52
CA MET A 1 46.86 -6.70 -50.32
C MET A 1 46.12 -7.34 -49.13
N ALA A 2 46.43 -8.58 -48.70
CA ALA A 2 45.77 -9.18 -47.53
C ALA A 2 46.51 -8.94 -46.18
N SER A 3 47.84 -8.77 -46.19
CA SER A 3 48.64 -8.66 -44.95
C SER A 3 48.59 -7.28 -44.27
N GLU A 4 48.32 -6.19 -45.01
CA GLU A 4 48.30 -4.82 -44.45
C GLU A 4 46.96 -4.45 -43.79
N ASN A 5 45.89 -5.21 -44.05
CA ASN A 5 44.59 -5.00 -43.40
C ASN A 5 44.45 -5.79 -42.09
N GLU A 6 45.13 -6.93 -41.91
CA GLU A 6 45.03 -7.71 -40.67
C GLU A 6 45.74 -7.03 -39.49
N GLU A 7 46.89 -6.39 -39.70
CA GLU A 7 47.60 -5.64 -38.64
C GLU A 7 46.80 -4.40 -38.18
N LYS A 8 46.18 -3.68 -39.12
CA LYS A 8 45.43 -2.46 -38.80
C LYS A 8 44.14 -2.77 -38.02
N TYR A 9 43.41 -3.82 -38.39
CA TYR A 9 42.20 -4.24 -37.66
C TYR A 9 42.50 -5.00 -36.36
N GLY A 10 43.60 -5.76 -36.29
CA GLY A 10 44.06 -6.40 -35.04
C GLY A 10 44.48 -5.40 -33.97
N THR A 11 45.12 -4.29 -34.38
CA THR A 11 45.51 -3.20 -33.47
C THR A 11 44.28 -2.40 -33.00
N VAL A 12 43.28 -2.19 -33.86
CA VAL A 12 42.02 -1.50 -33.50
C VAL A 12 41.13 -2.35 -32.58
N LEU A 13 41.06 -3.67 -32.79
CA LEU A 13 40.35 -4.59 -31.89
C LEU A 13 41.08 -4.79 -30.55
N GLY A 14 42.42 -4.82 -30.57
CA GLY A 14 43.25 -4.88 -29.37
C GLY A 14 43.12 -3.62 -28.52
N THR A 15 43.08 -2.45 -29.15
CA THR A 15 42.86 -1.16 -28.47
C THR A 15 41.43 -1.03 -27.94
N ALA A 16 40.40 -1.45 -28.69
CA ALA A 16 39.03 -1.43 -28.19
C ALA A 16 38.79 -2.41 -27.02
N LYS A 17 39.42 -3.60 -27.04
CA LYS A 17 39.40 -4.52 -25.90
C LYS A 17 40.14 -3.95 -24.70
N TYR A 18 41.32 -3.38 -24.92
CA TYR A 18 42.10 -2.74 -23.86
C TYR A 18 41.36 -1.54 -23.25
N GLU A 19 40.69 -0.71 -24.05
CA GLU A 19 39.89 0.43 -23.58
C GLU A 19 38.61 -0.02 -22.85
N ALA A 20 37.97 -1.12 -23.29
CA ALA A 20 36.85 -1.71 -22.57
C ALA A 20 37.30 -2.29 -21.21
N GLU A 21 38.39 -3.05 -21.18
CA GLU A 21 38.95 -3.61 -19.95
C GLU A 21 39.45 -2.51 -19.00
N LYS A 22 40.08 -1.46 -19.53
CA LYS A 22 40.53 -0.29 -18.79
C LYS A 22 39.36 0.54 -18.26
N SER A 23 38.31 0.78 -19.05
CA SER A 23 37.13 1.50 -18.56
C SER A 23 36.38 0.72 -17.48
N VAL A 24 36.35 -0.61 -17.56
CA VAL A 24 35.80 -1.47 -16.52
C VAL A 24 36.68 -1.43 -15.26
N THR A 25 38.00 -1.48 -15.38
CA THR A 25 38.93 -1.35 -14.23
C THR A 25 38.91 0.05 -13.61
N ASP A 26 38.84 1.11 -14.41
CA ASP A 26 38.75 2.50 -13.95
C ASP A 26 37.39 2.76 -13.26
N THR A 27 36.30 2.21 -13.79
CA THR A 27 34.97 2.28 -13.16
C THR A 27 34.98 1.52 -11.83
N VAL A 28 35.62 0.36 -11.80
CA VAL A 28 35.83 -0.45 -10.61
C VAL A 28 36.66 0.28 -9.57
N GLU A 29 37.78 0.91 -9.94
CA GLU A 29 38.64 1.69 -9.04
C GLU A 29 37.94 2.96 -8.54
N THR A 30 37.16 3.62 -9.40
CA THR A 30 36.32 4.78 -9.03
C THR A 30 35.25 4.36 -8.01
N VAL A 31 34.61 3.21 -8.20
CA VAL A 31 33.66 2.64 -7.23
C VAL A 31 34.37 2.22 -5.94
N LYS A 32 35.60 1.71 -6.01
CA LYS A 32 36.44 1.36 -4.83
C LYS A 32 36.84 2.61 -4.04
N GLY A 33 37.16 3.71 -4.74
CA GLY A 33 37.42 5.04 -4.16
C GLY A 33 36.16 5.71 -3.61
N MET A 34 34.99 5.46 -4.19
CA MET A 34 33.70 5.83 -3.59
C MET A 34 33.38 4.96 -2.36
N GLY A 35 33.89 3.73 -2.29
CA GLY A 35 33.79 2.85 -1.11
C GLY A 35 34.48 3.40 0.14
N THR A 36 35.56 4.18 -0.01
CA THR A 36 36.21 4.87 1.11
C THR A 36 35.42 6.11 1.58
N LEU A 37 34.75 6.84 0.68
CA LEU A 37 33.84 7.95 1.02
C LEU A 37 32.49 7.49 1.57
N ALA A 38 32.02 6.29 1.17
CA ALA A 38 30.77 5.69 1.64
C ALA A 38 30.86 5.06 3.04
N SER A 39 32.04 5.08 3.67
CA SER A 39 32.20 4.64 5.07
C SER A 39 31.33 5.42 6.07
N ASN A 40 30.82 6.60 5.68
CA ASN A 40 29.87 7.41 6.45
C ASN A 40 28.39 7.30 6.01
N LEU A 41 28.08 6.52 4.96
CA LEU A 41 26.75 6.37 4.37
C LEU A 41 26.30 4.90 4.37
N GLY A 42 25.77 4.46 5.52
CA GLY A 42 24.79 3.37 5.65
C GLY A 42 25.17 1.97 5.14
N GLY A 43 25.14 0.98 6.04
CA GLY A 43 25.45 -0.44 5.74
C GLY A 43 24.63 -1.11 4.62
N TYR A 44 23.52 -0.50 4.18
CA TYR A 44 22.72 -0.99 3.05
C TYR A 44 23.46 -0.85 1.70
N LEU A 45 24.08 0.30 1.42
CA LEU A 45 24.83 0.53 0.19
C LEU A 45 26.05 -0.39 0.08
N LYS A 46 26.73 -0.66 1.20
CA LYS A 46 27.86 -1.58 1.24
C LYS A 46 27.46 -3.02 0.92
N ARG A 47 26.26 -3.45 1.35
CA ARG A 47 25.72 -4.78 1.07
C ARG A 47 25.31 -4.92 -0.40
N ASP A 48 24.65 -3.90 -0.95
CA ASP A 48 24.15 -3.96 -2.32
C ASP A 48 25.29 -3.85 -3.35
N VAL A 49 26.32 -3.05 -3.08
CA VAL A 49 27.55 -2.98 -3.90
C VAL A 49 28.38 -4.27 -3.79
N GLY A 50 28.48 -4.86 -2.58
CA GLY A 50 29.16 -6.14 -2.38
C GLY A 50 28.45 -7.30 -3.10
N ASN A 51 27.12 -7.37 -3.01
CA ASN A 51 26.30 -8.36 -3.70
C ASN A 51 26.41 -8.24 -5.23
N ALA A 52 26.49 -7.02 -5.76
CA ALA A 52 26.69 -6.77 -7.19
C ALA A 52 28.09 -7.20 -7.66
N TRP A 53 29.12 -6.93 -6.85
CA TRP A 53 30.51 -7.33 -7.14
C TRP A 53 30.68 -8.86 -7.13
N ASP A 54 30.11 -9.54 -6.14
CA ASP A 54 30.13 -11.02 -6.06
C ASP A 54 29.30 -11.65 -7.17
N SER A 55 28.23 -11.00 -7.63
CA SER A 55 27.45 -11.45 -8.78
C SER A 55 28.21 -11.33 -10.10
N LEU A 56 29.11 -10.34 -10.25
CA LEU A 56 29.91 -10.19 -11.45
C LEU A 56 31.00 -11.28 -11.57
N ASN A 57 31.62 -11.66 -10.45
CA ASN A 57 32.75 -12.61 -10.40
C ASN A 57 32.38 -14.10 -10.32
N LYS A 58 31.09 -14.47 -10.26
CA LYS A 58 30.64 -15.89 -10.27
C LYS A 58 30.76 -16.54 -11.65
N SER A 59 30.95 -17.86 -11.70
CA SER A 59 31.01 -18.60 -12.96
C SER A 59 29.64 -18.64 -13.67
N PRO A 60 29.57 -18.85 -15.01
CA PRO A 60 28.30 -18.97 -15.72
C PRO A 60 27.38 -20.07 -15.17
N GLU A 61 27.96 -21.16 -14.66
CA GLU A 61 27.25 -22.29 -14.06
C GLU A 61 26.65 -21.92 -12.70
N GLU A 62 27.38 -21.17 -11.86
CA GLU A 62 26.87 -20.67 -10.58
C GLU A 62 25.74 -19.65 -10.76
N LYS A 63 25.82 -18.80 -11.80
CA LYS A 63 24.74 -17.86 -12.15
C LYS A 63 23.49 -18.60 -12.61
N ALA A 64 23.63 -19.67 -13.39
CA ALA A 64 22.52 -20.51 -13.82
C ALA A 64 21.85 -21.22 -12.62
N ALA A 65 22.64 -21.81 -11.72
CA ALA A 65 22.11 -22.49 -10.53
C ALA A 65 21.43 -21.52 -9.54
N ILE A 66 21.93 -20.29 -9.39
CA ILE A 66 21.29 -19.25 -8.57
C ILE A 66 19.98 -18.78 -9.22
N LYS A 67 19.97 -18.62 -10.55
CA LYS A 67 18.76 -18.25 -11.29
C LYS A 67 17.69 -19.33 -11.19
N GLU A 68 18.04 -20.60 -11.37
CA GLU A 68 17.11 -21.73 -11.25
C GLU A 68 16.52 -21.84 -9.83
N LYS A 69 17.35 -21.62 -8.79
CA LYS A 69 16.88 -21.55 -7.41
C LYS A 69 15.93 -20.38 -7.16
N LYS A 70 16.23 -19.19 -7.72
CA LYS A 70 15.37 -18.01 -7.62
C LYS A 70 14.06 -18.18 -8.38
N ASP A 71 14.11 -18.75 -9.57
CA ASP A 71 12.93 -19.03 -10.40
C ASP A 71 12.03 -20.09 -9.70
N ALA A 72 12.62 -21.10 -9.06
CA ALA A 72 11.88 -22.08 -8.24
C ALA A 72 11.28 -21.48 -6.96
N GLU A 73 11.98 -20.56 -6.29
CA GLU A 73 11.50 -19.83 -5.12
C GLU A 73 10.36 -18.88 -5.48
N ASP A 74 10.51 -18.08 -6.54
CA ASP A 74 9.49 -17.17 -7.07
C ASP A 74 8.24 -17.94 -7.56
N ALA A 75 8.42 -19.13 -8.15
CA ALA A 75 7.31 -20.02 -8.54
C ALA A 75 6.56 -20.59 -7.32
N LYS A 76 7.28 -20.94 -6.25
CA LYS A 76 6.65 -21.40 -5.00
C LYS A 76 5.89 -20.27 -4.29
N VAL A 77 6.48 -19.08 -4.20
CA VAL A 77 5.87 -17.89 -3.59
C VAL A 77 4.61 -17.47 -4.35
N SER A 78 4.62 -17.53 -5.68
CA SER A 78 3.45 -17.20 -6.50
C SER A 78 2.33 -18.24 -6.39
N ALA A 79 2.66 -19.53 -6.25
CA ALA A 79 1.67 -20.58 -6.02
C ALA A 79 1.01 -20.46 -4.62
N GLU A 80 1.80 -20.20 -3.58
CA GLU A 80 1.30 -19.98 -2.22
C GLU A 80 0.42 -18.72 -2.14
N ALA A 81 0.82 -17.63 -2.80
CA ALA A 81 0.01 -16.42 -2.90
C ALA A 81 -1.33 -16.67 -3.61
N LYS A 82 -1.34 -17.44 -4.70
CA LYS A 82 -2.58 -17.80 -5.41
C LYS A 82 -3.51 -18.63 -4.53
N ALA A 83 -2.98 -19.64 -3.84
CA ALA A 83 -3.76 -20.47 -2.92
C ALA A 83 -4.38 -19.65 -1.79
N ALA A 84 -3.66 -18.67 -1.23
CA ALA A 84 -4.17 -17.76 -0.21
C ALA A 84 -5.30 -16.86 -0.74
N VAL A 85 -5.17 -16.34 -1.97
CA VAL A 85 -6.22 -15.52 -2.62
C VAL A 85 -7.48 -16.36 -2.89
N ASP A 86 -7.32 -17.59 -3.37
CA ASP A 86 -8.46 -18.48 -3.64
C ASP A 86 -9.18 -18.88 -2.34
N ALA A 87 -8.43 -19.17 -1.27
CA ALA A 87 -8.98 -19.45 0.05
C ALA A 87 -9.76 -18.24 0.62
N GLU A 88 -9.21 -17.03 0.48
CA GLU A 88 -9.86 -15.79 0.93
C GLU A 88 -11.15 -15.50 0.13
N ALA A 89 -11.15 -15.75 -1.17
CA ALA A 89 -12.35 -15.62 -2.00
C ALA A 89 -13.45 -16.62 -1.59
N ALA A 90 -13.08 -17.87 -1.29
CA ALA A 90 -13.99 -18.88 -0.76
C ALA A 90 -14.60 -18.45 0.59
N ARG A 91 -13.76 -17.91 1.49
CA ARG A 91 -14.19 -17.38 2.78
C ARG A 91 -15.19 -16.23 2.62
N ILE A 92 -14.90 -15.26 1.73
CA ILE A 92 -15.80 -14.13 1.43
C ILE A 92 -17.12 -14.63 0.85
N LYS A 93 -17.11 -15.65 -0.01
CA LYS A 93 -18.34 -16.23 -0.56
C LYS A 93 -19.22 -16.83 0.54
N LYS A 94 -18.65 -17.59 1.48
CA LYS A 94 -19.38 -18.12 2.64
C LYS A 94 -19.95 -17.00 3.52
N LEU A 95 -19.18 -15.93 3.71
CA LEU A 95 -19.60 -14.77 4.49
C LEU A 95 -20.82 -14.07 3.88
N GLN A 96 -20.93 -14.01 2.55
CA GLN A 96 -22.02 -13.29 1.86
C GLN A 96 -23.43 -13.79 2.24
N ASP A 97 -23.57 -15.08 2.52
CA ASP A 97 -24.84 -15.71 2.89
C ASP A 97 -25.02 -15.87 4.41
N SER A 98 -23.99 -15.53 5.19
CA SER A 98 -24.02 -15.62 6.65
C SER A 98 -24.72 -14.41 7.27
N TYR A 99 -25.51 -14.65 8.32
CA TYR A 99 -26.12 -13.58 9.12
C TYR A 99 -25.08 -12.83 9.95
N ILE A 100 -25.24 -11.52 10.02
CA ILE A 100 -24.34 -10.67 10.80
C ILE A 100 -24.87 -10.55 12.22
N THR A 101 -23.95 -10.72 13.17
CA THR A 101 -24.21 -10.65 14.61
C THR A 101 -23.31 -9.61 15.27
N HIS A 102 -23.57 -9.33 16.54
CA HIS A 102 -22.82 -8.35 17.32
C HIS A 102 -21.30 -8.62 17.27
N THR A 103 -20.50 -7.56 17.27
CA THR A 103 -19.02 -7.58 17.14
C THR A 103 -18.46 -8.06 15.80
N ALA A 104 -19.28 -8.16 14.75
CA ALA A 104 -18.78 -8.40 13.39
C ALA A 104 -17.73 -7.36 12.98
N VAL A 105 -16.63 -7.83 12.40
CA VAL A 105 -15.54 -6.99 11.91
C VAL A 105 -15.96 -6.35 10.59
N ILE A 106 -15.75 -5.04 10.46
CA ILE A 106 -16.05 -4.26 9.28
C ILE A 106 -14.78 -3.55 8.76
N LEU A 107 -14.68 -3.45 7.44
CA LEU A 107 -13.59 -2.81 6.73
C LEU A 107 -14.13 -1.68 5.86
N CYS A 108 -13.43 -0.55 5.87
CA CYS A 108 -13.72 0.59 4.99
C CYS A 108 -12.58 0.76 4.00
N SER A 109 -12.91 1.01 2.73
CA SER A 109 -11.92 1.20 1.66
C SER A 109 -10.93 2.37 1.86
N TYR A 110 -11.25 3.32 2.75
CA TYR A 110 -10.40 4.48 3.07
C TYR A 110 -9.91 4.48 4.52
N ALA A 111 -10.09 3.38 5.24
CA ALA A 111 -9.60 3.24 6.61
C ALA A 111 -8.31 2.42 6.64
N ALA A 112 -7.39 2.79 7.52
CA ALA A 112 -6.16 2.03 7.74
C ALA A 112 -6.36 0.80 8.65
N ARG A 113 -7.39 0.82 9.50
CA ARG A 113 -7.71 -0.25 10.46
C ARG A 113 -9.13 -0.75 10.28
N GLU A 114 -9.35 -1.97 10.72
CA GLU A 114 -10.68 -2.52 10.91
C GLU A 114 -11.43 -1.81 12.05
N SER A 115 -12.76 -1.95 12.00
CA SER A 115 -13.64 -1.53 13.08
C SER A 115 -14.67 -2.63 13.33
N TYR A 116 -15.56 -2.42 14.30
CA TYR A 116 -16.53 -3.40 14.72
C TYR A 116 -17.94 -2.84 14.63
N LEU A 117 -18.89 -3.70 14.31
CA LEU A 117 -20.31 -3.39 14.35
C LEU A 117 -20.86 -3.76 15.73
N VAL A 118 -21.43 -2.76 16.40
CA VAL A 118 -21.95 -2.88 17.77
C VAL A 118 -23.45 -2.64 17.75
N VAL A 119 -24.18 -3.31 18.63
CA VAL A 119 -25.59 -3.03 18.86
C VAL A 119 -25.73 -2.82 20.37
N PRO A 120 -26.09 -1.61 20.84
CA PRO A 120 -26.18 -1.33 22.28
C PRO A 120 -27.32 -2.10 22.97
N THR A 121 -28.41 -2.34 22.24
CA THR A 121 -29.60 -3.04 22.73
C THR A 121 -29.98 -4.10 21.70
N SER A 122 -30.12 -5.35 22.14
CA SER A 122 -30.53 -6.44 21.25
C SER A 122 -31.93 -6.20 20.68
N HIS A 123 -32.13 -6.58 19.42
CA HIS A 123 -33.44 -6.56 18.76
C HIS A 123 -34.36 -7.70 19.20
N GLY A 124 -33.83 -8.69 19.93
CA GLY A 124 -34.56 -9.84 20.47
C GLY A 124 -34.06 -11.16 19.91
N GLU A 125 -33.71 -11.19 18.62
CA GLU A 125 -33.21 -12.38 17.93
C GLU A 125 -31.72 -12.61 18.20
N LEU A 126 -31.38 -13.82 18.64
CA LEU A 126 -30.03 -14.24 18.97
C LEU A 126 -29.63 -15.45 18.13
N ILE A 127 -28.46 -15.40 17.50
CA ILE A 127 -27.81 -16.53 16.85
C ILE A 127 -26.68 -17.01 17.76
N HIS A 128 -26.74 -18.26 18.23
CA HIS A 128 -25.76 -18.84 19.17
C HIS A 128 -25.51 -17.95 20.41
N GLY A 129 -26.57 -17.31 20.92
CA GLY A 129 -26.52 -16.40 22.07
C GLY A 129 -25.94 -15.00 21.77
N ILE A 130 -25.69 -14.67 20.50
CA ILE A 130 -25.17 -13.36 20.07
C ILE A 130 -26.30 -12.61 19.33
N PRO A 131 -26.58 -11.34 19.67
CA PRO A 131 -27.62 -10.57 19.00
C PRO A 131 -27.41 -10.49 17.49
N GLN A 132 -28.46 -10.78 16.73
CA GLN A 132 -28.48 -10.63 15.27
C GLN A 132 -28.80 -9.19 14.88
N LEU A 133 -28.16 -8.69 13.82
CA LEU A 133 -28.34 -7.31 13.37
C LEU A 133 -29.28 -7.20 12.18
N ASN A 134 -29.83 -6.01 12.01
CA ASN A 134 -30.70 -5.64 10.89
C ASN A 134 -30.11 -4.48 10.09
N VAL A 135 -30.73 -4.15 8.95
CA VAL A 135 -30.24 -3.07 8.08
C VAL A 135 -30.23 -1.69 8.73
N GLY A 136 -30.96 -1.49 9.82
CA GLY A 136 -31.01 -0.25 10.59
C GLY A 136 -29.79 0.00 11.48
N ASP A 137 -28.93 -1.01 11.68
CA ASP A 137 -27.72 -0.89 12.51
C ASP A 137 -26.58 -0.19 11.76
N SER A 138 -26.86 1.00 11.22
CA SER A 138 -25.97 1.79 10.36
C SER A 138 -25.46 3.07 11.05
N LYS A 139 -25.98 3.41 12.24
CA LYS A 139 -25.74 4.71 12.87
C LYS A 139 -24.25 4.91 13.21
N PRO A 140 -23.64 6.03 12.80
CA PRO A 140 -22.23 6.29 13.06
C PRO A 140 -21.98 6.55 14.55
N ASN A 141 -20.86 6.06 15.07
CA ASN A 141 -20.44 6.14 16.48
C ASN A 141 -21.34 5.37 17.48
N ILE A 142 -22.48 4.85 17.05
CA ILE A 142 -23.36 3.99 17.85
C ILE A 142 -23.20 2.55 17.38
N ASN A 143 -23.65 2.25 16.16
CA ASN A 143 -23.53 0.93 15.59
C ASN A 143 -22.18 0.74 14.90
N VAL A 144 -21.88 1.64 13.97
CA VAL A 144 -20.62 1.63 13.22
C VAL A 144 -19.58 2.38 14.05
N ARG A 145 -18.66 1.63 14.67
CA ARG A 145 -17.58 2.22 15.46
C ARG A 145 -16.60 2.99 14.56
N SER A 146 -15.84 3.90 15.16
CA SER A 146 -14.86 4.68 14.41
C SER A 146 -13.76 3.78 13.85
N PHE A 147 -13.34 4.05 12.62
CA PHE A 147 -12.17 3.44 12.00
C PHE A 147 -10.86 4.14 12.41
N GLY A 148 -10.89 5.11 13.34
CA GLY A 148 -9.71 5.84 13.82
C GLY A 148 -9.12 6.83 12.81
N VAL A 149 -8.52 6.32 11.72
CA VAL A 149 -7.83 7.11 10.69
C VAL A 149 -8.47 6.87 9.33
N CYS A 150 -8.66 7.96 8.58
CA CYS A 150 -9.26 7.97 7.25
C CYS A 150 -8.34 8.70 6.27
N MET A 151 -8.26 8.17 5.05
CA MET A 151 -7.43 8.68 3.94
C MET A 151 -8.29 9.25 2.80
N SER A 152 -9.59 9.46 3.02
CA SER A 152 -10.45 10.03 1.98
C SER A 152 -10.22 11.55 1.84
N PRO A 153 -9.99 12.06 0.61
CA PRO A 153 -9.84 13.50 0.37
C PRO A 153 -11.10 14.32 0.70
N LYS A 154 -12.27 13.68 0.75
CA LYS A 154 -13.54 14.31 1.10
C LYS A 154 -13.70 14.56 2.60
N ASN A 155 -12.87 13.95 3.44
CA ASN A 155 -12.95 14.11 4.89
C ASN A 155 -12.35 15.48 5.31
N PRO A 156 -13.10 16.32 6.04
CA PRO A 156 -12.59 17.60 6.53
C PRO A 156 -11.30 17.51 7.34
N SER A 157 -11.13 16.43 8.12
CA SER A 157 -9.90 16.21 8.91
C SER A 157 -8.66 16.03 8.02
N VAL A 158 -8.82 15.36 6.88
CA VAL A 158 -7.74 15.13 5.90
C VAL A 158 -7.38 16.44 5.20
N GLN A 159 -8.39 17.21 4.80
CA GLN A 159 -8.19 18.54 4.22
C GLN A 159 -7.52 19.51 5.20
N ALA A 160 -7.87 19.44 6.48
CA ALA A 160 -7.23 20.25 7.52
C ALA A 160 -5.77 19.85 7.71
N ALA A 161 -5.43 18.56 7.68
CA ALA A 161 -4.05 18.10 7.72
C ALA A 161 -3.24 18.60 6.52
N ALA A 162 -3.79 18.49 5.31
CA ALA A 162 -3.16 19.01 4.10
C ALA A 162 -2.93 20.54 4.16
N LYS A 163 -3.91 21.29 4.68
CA LYS A 163 -3.78 22.74 4.89
C LYS A 163 -2.66 23.09 5.87
N LYS A 164 -2.50 22.33 6.95
CA LYS A 164 -1.41 22.53 7.92
C LYS A 164 -0.04 22.30 7.26
N ILE A 165 0.11 21.22 6.49
CA ILE A 165 1.35 20.94 5.76
C ILE A 165 1.71 22.09 4.81
N VAL A 166 0.73 22.62 4.07
CA VAL A 166 0.95 23.78 3.18
C VAL A 166 1.33 25.03 3.97
N ALA A 167 0.75 25.26 5.15
CA ALA A 167 1.11 26.38 6.01
C ALA A 167 2.55 26.25 6.53
N ASP A 168 2.92 25.07 7.03
CA ASP A 168 4.26 24.80 7.55
C ASP A 168 5.34 24.95 6.46
N ILE A 169 5.04 24.59 5.21
CA ILE A 169 5.93 24.82 4.06
C ILE A 169 6.11 26.31 3.77
N LYS A 170 5.05 27.11 3.92
CA LYS A 170 5.10 28.57 3.69
C LYS A 170 5.86 29.30 4.80
N ASP A 171 5.74 28.83 6.03
CA ASP A 171 6.36 29.45 7.20
C ASP A 171 7.82 29.02 7.41
N LYS A 172 8.33 28.06 6.64
CA LYS A 172 9.73 27.63 6.70
C LYS A 172 10.68 28.80 6.38
N PRO A 173 11.74 29.01 7.18
CA PRO A 173 12.72 30.06 6.89
C PRO A 173 13.42 29.79 5.55
N LYS A 174 13.37 30.79 4.67
CA LYS A 174 13.98 30.71 3.34
C LYS A 174 15.49 30.60 3.43
N THR A 175 16.05 29.65 2.68
CA THR A 175 17.49 29.47 2.52
C THR A 175 18.07 30.65 1.73
N PHE A 176 19.37 30.93 1.87
CA PHE A 176 20.03 32.02 1.14
C PHE A 176 19.79 31.94 -0.38
N THR A 177 19.86 30.74 -0.96
CA THR A 177 19.57 30.49 -2.38
C THR A 177 18.13 30.83 -2.76
N GLU A 178 17.15 30.49 -1.94
CA GLU A 178 15.73 30.82 -2.18
C GLU A 178 15.49 32.34 -2.11
N LYS A 179 16.15 33.05 -1.19
CA LYS A 179 16.08 34.52 -1.12
C LYS A 179 16.65 35.19 -2.36
N VAL A 180 17.76 34.67 -2.90
CA VAL A 180 18.34 35.16 -4.16
C VAL A 180 17.40 34.85 -5.33
N MET A 181 16.85 33.62 -5.41
CA MET A 181 15.94 33.24 -6.49
C MET A 181 14.62 34.03 -6.46
N ASP A 182 14.09 34.32 -5.28
CA ASP A 182 12.89 35.16 -5.11
C ASP A 182 13.12 36.61 -5.55
N PHE A 183 14.36 37.10 -5.48
CA PHE A 183 14.70 38.42 -6.00
C PHE A 183 14.66 38.47 -7.54
N PHE A 184 14.96 37.34 -8.20
CA PHE A 184 15.01 37.25 -9.67
C PHE A 184 13.80 36.53 -10.29
N SER A 185 12.89 35.95 -9.51
CA SER A 185 11.77 35.14 -10.00
C SER A 185 10.52 35.29 -9.15
N LYS A 186 9.33 35.14 -9.77
CA LYS A 186 8.08 35.03 -9.02
C LYS A 186 8.04 33.69 -8.27
N PRO A 187 7.69 33.66 -6.98
CA PRO A 187 7.59 32.41 -6.24
C PRO A 187 6.48 31.53 -6.82
N PRO A 188 6.67 30.19 -6.83
CA PRO A 188 5.63 29.27 -7.27
C PRO A 188 4.44 29.33 -6.31
N LYS A 189 3.22 29.32 -6.84
CA LYS A 189 2.01 29.26 -6.03
C LYS A 189 1.89 27.85 -5.43
N VAL A 190 2.11 27.73 -4.13
CA VAL A 190 1.82 26.50 -3.39
C VAL A 190 0.31 26.45 -3.14
N GLU A 191 -0.40 25.85 -4.08
CA GLU A 191 -1.82 25.54 -3.98
C GLU A 191 -1.99 24.16 -3.36
N ILE A 192 -3.14 23.95 -2.72
CA ILE A 192 -3.52 22.61 -2.22
C ILE A 192 -3.88 21.79 -3.47
N GLY A 193 -2.86 21.18 -4.07
CA GLY A 193 -3.06 20.19 -5.11
C GLY A 193 -3.89 19.03 -4.54
N LYS A 194 -4.75 18.44 -5.39
CA LYS A 194 -5.51 17.23 -5.04
C LYS A 194 -4.57 16.11 -4.58
N ASP A 195 -3.40 16.03 -5.20
CA ASP A 195 -2.35 15.05 -4.94
C ASP A 195 -1.85 15.11 -3.48
N LEU A 196 -1.69 16.31 -2.92
CA LEU A 196 -1.26 16.47 -1.52
C LEU A 196 -2.32 15.94 -0.56
N VAL A 197 -3.60 16.19 -0.87
CA VAL A 197 -4.72 15.75 -0.02
C VAL A 197 -4.85 14.22 -0.05
N GLU A 198 -4.60 13.58 -1.19
CA GLU A 198 -4.63 12.12 -1.34
C GLU A 198 -3.55 11.40 -0.54
N MET A 199 -2.41 12.06 -0.28
CA MET A 199 -1.33 11.52 0.58
C MET A 199 -1.58 11.75 2.08
N CYS A 200 -2.57 12.58 2.44
CA CYS A 200 -2.83 12.92 3.83
C CYS A 200 -3.79 11.92 4.51
N ALA A 201 -3.66 11.82 5.83
CA ALA A 201 -4.58 11.06 6.68
C ALA A 201 -5.11 11.95 7.81
N GLY A 202 -6.32 11.65 8.28
CA GLY A 202 -6.99 12.41 9.32
C GLY A 202 -7.94 11.58 10.16
N VAL A 203 -8.47 12.16 11.23
CA VAL A 203 -9.40 11.48 12.14
C VAL A 203 -10.66 11.04 11.40
N CYS A 204 -11.04 9.77 11.57
CA CYS A 204 -12.24 9.19 10.99
C CYS A 204 -13.47 9.50 11.84
N LYS A 205 -14.27 10.47 11.38
CA LYS A 205 -15.64 10.71 11.85
C LYS A 205 -16.61 10.28 10.75
N ALA A 206 -16.96 9.00 10.71
CA ALA A 206 -17.79 8.43 9.66
C ALA A 206 -19.13 9.19 9.54
N GLN A 207 -19.49 9.54 8.30
CA GLN A 207 -20.76 10.18 7.97
C GLN A 207 -21.60 9.15 7.23
N ILE A 208 -22.66 8.66 7.85
CA ILE A 208 -23.51 7.60 7.30
C ILE A 208 -24.94 8.11 7.36
N PHE A 209 -25.61 8.11 6.20
CA PHE A 209 -26.94 8.70 6.04
C PHE A 209 -27.98 7.67 5.61
N THR A 210 -27.56 6.44 5.31
CA THR A 210 -28.41 5.38 4.77
C THR A 210 -28.30 4.12 5.63
N ASP A 211 -29.35 3.31 5.60
CA ASP A 211 -29.33 1.95 6.12
C ASP A 211 -28.43 1.05 5.25
N TRP A 212 -28.14 -0.15 5.75
CA TRP A 212 -27.38 -1.14 4.99
C TRP A 212 -28.15 -1.58 3.74
N ILE A 213 -27.41 -1.70 2.64
CA ILE A 213 -27.94 -2.06 1.32
C ILE A 213 -27.94 -3.59 1.19
N ASP A 214 -28.93 -4.13 0.47
CA ASP A 214 -29.08 -5.56 0.14
C ASP A 214 -29.40 -6.50 1.32
N GLY A 215 -30.12 -6.00 2.33
CA GLY A 215 -30.66 -6.83 3.43
C GLY A 215 -31.62 -7.92 2.96
N LYS A 216 -31.73 -9.01 3.72
CA LYS A 216 -32.63 -10.13 3.42
C LYS A 216 -34.06 -9.76 3.78
N LYS A 217 -34.90 -9.48 2.79
CA LYS A 217 -36.29 -9.04 2.99
C LYS A 217 -37.21 -10.12 3.56
N ASP A 218 -36.87 -11.39 3.33
CA ASP A 218 -37.68 -12.53 3.78
C ASP A 218 -37.59 -12.78 5.30
N VAL A 219 -36.55 -12.24 5.95
CA VAL A 219 -36.31 -12.40 7.38
C VAL A 219 -36.27 -11.02 8.01
N LEU A 220 -37.22 -10.76 8.92
CA LEU A 220 -37.34 -9.47 9.60
C LEU A 220 -36.90 -9.60 11.05
N ILE A 221 -36.16 -8.60 11.51
CA ILE A 221 -35.62 -8.43 12.86
C ILE A 221 -36.02 -7.02 13.28
N ASP A 222 -36.84 -6.89 14.32
CA ASP A 222 -37.45 -5.61 14.71
C ASP A 222 -38.14 -4.89 13.51
N GLY A 223 -38.88 -5.66 12.71
CA GLY A 223 -39.61 -5.15 11.53
C GLY A 223 -38.73 -4.72 10.35
N LYS A 224 -37.40 -4.85 10.43
CA LYS A 224 -36.44 -4.51 9.37
C LYS A 224 -35.77 -5.75 8.78
N PRO A 225 -35.39 -5.72 7.49
CA PRO A 225 -34.63 -6.82 6.86
C PRO A 225 -33.38 -7.22 7.64
N ALA A 226 -33.13 -8.52 7.74
CA ALA A 226 -31.96 -9.08 8.40
C ALA A 226 -30.66 -8.73 7.64
N LEU A 227 -29.60 -8.49 8.40
CA LEU A 227 -28.29 -8.13 7.87
C LEU A 227 -27.49 -9.39 7.52
N LEU A 228 -26.92 -9.41 6.32
CA LEU A 228 -26.08 -10.49 5.79
C LEU A 228 -24.70 -9.97 5.39
N GLY A 229 -23.70 -10.84 5.28
CA GLY A 229 -22.34 -10.42 4.93
C GLY A 229 -22.19 -9.82 3.53
N ARG A 230 -23.15 -10.04 2.62
CA ARG A 230 -23.19 -9.36 1.31
C ARG A 230 -23.60 -7.90 1.39
N CYS A 231 -24.24 -7.49 2.50
CA CYS A 231 -24.75 -6.14 2.66
C CYS A 231 -23.61 -5.13 2.66
N LYS A 232 -23.87 -3.95 2.11
CA LYS A 232 -22.88 -2.89 1.95
C LYS A 232 -23.38 -1.60 2.55
N LEU A 233 -22.47 -0.79 3.06
CA LEU A 233 -22.76 0.53 3.57
C LEU A 233 -21.81 1.55 2.94
N GLN A 234 -22.34 2.74 2.66
CA GLN A 234 -21.58 3.81 2.03
C GLN A 234 -21.42 4.98 2.99
N CYS A 235 -20.17 5.39 3.19
CA CYS A 235 -19.83 6.61 3.91
C CYS A 235 -19.94 7.82 2.98
N GLY A 236 -20.37 8.97 3.51
CA GLY A 236 -20.44 10.25 2.79
C GLY A 236 -19.10 10.73 2.23
N TYR A 237 -17.97 10.27 2.81
CA TYR A 237 -16.64 10.51 2.27
C TYR A 237 -16.26 9.55 1.11
N GLY A 238 -17.19 8.73 0.63
CA GLY A 238 -16.99 7.79 -0.47
C GLY A 238 -16.51 6.39 -0.06
N GLY A 239 -16.27 6.15 1.23
CA GLY A 239 -15.83 4.85 1.73
C GLY A 239 -16.89 3.78 1.57
N LYS A 240 -16.49 2.62 1.01
CA LYS A 240 -17.34 1.42 0.96
C LYS A 240 -17.02 0.57 2.17
N ILE A 241 -18.01 0.35 3.00
CA ILE A 241 -17.92 -0.47 4.21
C ILE A 241 -18.47 -1.86 3.90
N LYS A 242 -17.68 -2.88 4.21
CA LYS A 242 -18.00 -4.30 4.03
C LYS A 242 -17.69 -5.08 5.29
N PHE A 243 -18.29 -6.27 5.42
CA PHE A 243 -17.97 -7.21 6.49
C PHE A 243 -16.70 -7.99 6.17
N TYR A 244 -15.89 -8.21 7.19
CA TYR A 244 -14.78 -9.15 7.19
C TYR A 244 -15.13 -10.42 7.95
N THR A 245 -15.89 -10.33 9.03
CA THR A 245 -16.42 -11.51 9.75
C THR A 245 -17.92 -11.37 9.97
N SER A 246 -18.59 -12.49 10.26
CA SER A 246 -20.02 -12.51 10.60
C SER A 246 -20.30 -12.13 12.06
N GLY A 247 -19.26 -12.12 12.91
CA GLY A 247 -19.39 -12.01 14.36
C GLY A 247 -19.90 -13.29 15.04
N GLN A 248 -20.28 -14.31 14.25
CA GLN A 248 -20.70 -15.60 14.78
C GLN A 248 -19.47 -16.36 15.29
N ARG A 249 -19.67 -17.17 16.34
CA ARG A 249 -18.63 -18.11 16.78
C ARG A 249 -18.45 -19.18 15.70
N GLU A 250 -17.20 -19.43 15.33
CA GLU A 250 -16.87 -20.59 14.51
C GLU A 250 -17.16 -21.84 15.34
N GLU A 251 -17.95 -22.76 14.77
CA GLU A 251 -18.26 -24.07 15.37
C GLU A 251 -17.04 -24.98 15.43
#